data_AF-A0A3N5RVW9-F1
#
_entry.id   AF-A0A3N5RVW9-F1
#
_cell.length_a   1.000
_cell.length_b   1.000
_cell.length_c   1.000
_cell.angle_alpha   90.00
_cell.angle_beta   90.00
_cell.angle_gamma   90.00
#
_symmetry.space_group_name_H-M   'P 1'
#
loop_
_entity.id
_entity.type
_entity.pdbx_description
1 polymer ?
#
loop_
_entity_poly.entity_id
_entity_poly.type
_entity_poly.pdbx_seq_one_letter_code
_entity_poly.pdbx_strand_id
1 'polypeptide(L)' 'YSGIRVSIGSSRAFSLMRYPIYTVSQSDRGFEKNYQGASLFLVYALKGDPEGFDLTLSVEGTSGR' A
#
# COMPACT_ATOMS: atom_id res chain seq x y z
N TYR A 1 7.15 -12.86 -6.84
CA TYR A 1 5.79 -12.28 -6.80
C TYR A 1 4.91 -13.20 -5.97
N SER A 2 4.14 -12.69 -5.02
CA SER A 2 3.40 -13.49 -4.02
C SER A 2 2.11 -14.13 -4.56
N GLY A 3 1.69 -13.81 -5.79
CA GLY A 3 0.41 -14.31 -6.31
C GLY A 3 -0.78 -13.81 -5.48
N ILE A 4 -0.68 -12.64 -4.86
CA ILE A 4 -1.76 -12.04 -4.08
C ILE A 4 -2.16 -10.75 -4.78
N ARG A 5 -3.45 -10.62 -5.07
CA ARG A 5 -4.07 -9.35 -5.47
C ARG A 5 -4.79 -8.76 -4.28
N VAL A 6 -4.41 -7.53 -3.92
CA VAL A 6 -5.09 -6.74 -2.89
C VAL A 6 -5.83 -5.61 -3.57
N SER A 7 -7.11 -5.43 -3.26
CA SER A 7 -7.92 -4.30 -3.73
C SER A 7 -8.42 -3.49 -2.55
N ILE A 8 -8.34 -2.16 -2.65
CA ILE A 8 -8.84 -1.23 -1.65
C ILE A 8 -9.87 -0.34 -2.34
N GLY A 9 -11.10 -0.36 -1.83
CA GLY A 9 -12.18 0.55 -2.21
C GLY A 9 -12.48 1.51 -1.08
N SER A 10 -13.00 2.69 -1.42
CA SER A 10 -13.56 3.63 -0.45
C SER A 10 -14.91 4.14 -0.93
N SER A 11 -15.83 4.40 0.00
CA SER A 11 -17.10 5.07 -0.31
C SER A 11 -16.94 6.56 -0.65
N ARG A 12 -15.74 7.13 -0.44
CA ARG A 12 -15.43 8.53 -0.76
C ARG A 12 -14.16 8.65 -1.60
N ALA A 13 -14.13 9.67 -2.46
CA ALA A 13 -12.93 10.01 -3.20
C ALA A 13 -11.79 10.47 -2.28
N PHE A 14 -10.59 9.95 -2.51
CA PHE A 14 -9.36 10.28 -1.79
C PHE A 14 -8.21 10.47 -2.77
N SER A 15 -7.16 11.16 -2.31
CA SER A 15 -5.87 11.20 -3.02
C SER A 15 -5.00 10.05 -2.54
N LEU A 16 -4.48 9.24 -3.47
CA LEU A 16 -3.57 8.14 -3.13
C LEU A 16 -2.12 8.62 -3.20
N MET A 17 -1.46 8.71 -2.04
CA MET A 17 -0.01 8.88 -1.98
C MET A 17 0.65 7.51 -1.78
N ARG A 18 1.79 7.30 -2.43
CA ARG A 18 2.51 6.01 -2.39
C ARG A 18 3.97 6.28 -2.15
N TYR A 19 4.59 5.50 -1.28
CA TYR A 19 6.01 5.56 -1.03
C TYR A 19 6.63 4.16 -1.03
N PRO A 20 7.63 3.88 -1.87
CA PRO A 20 8.31 2.59 -1.87
C PRO A 20 9.25 2.50 -0.66
N ILE A 21 9.10 1.43 0.12
CA ILE A 21 9.93 1.15 1.28
C ILE A 21 11.15 0.37 0.81
N TYR A 22 12.31 1.01 0.97
CA TYR A 22 13.59 0.38 0.75
C TYR A 22 14.38 0.32 2.06
N THR A 23 15.03 -0.79 2.30
CA THR A 23 16.02 -0.94 3.37
C THR A 23 17.41 -0.96 2.76
N VAL A 24 18.38 -0.41 3.49
CA VAL A 24 19.80 -0.57 3.14
C VAL A 24 20.37 -1.64 4.05
N SER A 25 20.96 -2.67 3.48
CA SER A 25 21.62 -3.74 4.21
C SER A 25 23.03 -3.96 3.69
N GLN A 26 23.95 -4.33 4.57
CA GLN A 26 25.31 -4.68 4.20
C GLN A 26 25.36 -6.12 3.69
N SER A 27 26.02 -6.33 2.54
CA SER A 27 26.36 -7.64 1.97
C SER A 27 27.88 -7.78 1.83
N ASP A 28 28.35 -8.97 1.47
CA ASP A 28 29.77 -9.22 1.14
C ASP A 28 30.27 -8.39 -0.05
N ARG A 29 29.35 -7.86 -0.87
CA ARG A 29 29.65 -7.03 -2.06
C ARG A 29 29.42 -5.53 -1.80
N GLY A 30 29.15 -5.13 -0.56
CA GLY A 30 28.86 -3.75 -0.16
C GLY A 30 27.41 -3.52 0.23
N PHE A 31 26.99 -2.24 0.29
CA PHE A 31 25.62 -1.89 0.65
C PHE A 31 24.66 -2.15 -0.51
N GLU A 32 23.56 -2.82 -0.20
CA GLU A 32 22.47 -3.09 -1.12
C GLU A 32 21.20 -2.39 -0.66
N LYS A 33 20.48 -1.80 -1.64
CA LYS A 33 19.17 -1.20 -1.42
C LYS A 33 18.09 -2.21 -1.81
N ASN A 34 17.39 -2.73 -0.82
CA ASN A 34 16.42 -3.80 -0.96
C ASN A 34 14.99 -3.28 -0.86
N TYR A 35 14.16 -3.57 -1.85
CA TYR A 35 12.74 -3.25 -1.82
C TYR A 35 12.01 -4.19 -0.86
N GLN A 36 11.30 -3.63 0.13
CA GLN A 36 10.55 -4.40 1.12
C GLN A 36 9.03 -4.31 0.93
N GLY A 37 8.56 -3.41 0.06
CA GLY A 37 7.15 -3.15 -0.15
C GLY A 37 6.87 -1.68 -0.37
N ALA A 38 5.61 -1.29 -0.25
CA ALA A 38 5.19 0.09 -0.40
C ALA A 38 4.21 0.47 0.71
N SER A 39 4.30 1.72 1.16
CA SER A 39 3.25 2.34 1.97
C SER A 39 2.23 3.00 1.05
N LEU A 40 0.95 2.80 1.38
CA LEU A 40 -0.19 3.41 0.70
C LEU A 40 -0.89 4.34 1.70
N PHE A 41 -1.02 5.62 1.34
CA PHE A 41 -1.71 6.62 2.15
C PHE A 41 -2.96 7.09 1.40
N LEU A 42 -4.13 6.84 1.98
CA LEU A 42 -5.41 7.31 1.47
C LEU A 42 -5.72 8.66 2.13
N VAL A 43 -5.49 9.75 1.40
CA VAL A 43 -5.59 11.12 1.93
C VAL A 43 -6.96 11.70 1.62
N TYR A 44 -7.73 11.98 2.66
CA TYR A 44 -9.06 12.60 2.56
C TYR A 44 -8.95 14.08 2.91
N ALA A 45 -9.46 14.93 2.03
CA ALA A 45 -9.66 16.35 2.36
C ALA A 45 -10.86 16.46 3.30
N LEU A 46 -10.62 16.87 4.55
CA LEU A 46 -11.65 17.12 5.55
C LEU A 46 -12.34 18.46 5.26
N LYS A 47 -13.67 18.50 5.36
CA LYS A 47 -14.48 19.70 5.08
C LYS A 47 -15.21 20.26 6.32
N GLY A 48 -15.09 19.62 7.48
CA GLY A 48 -15.70 20.04 8.76
C GLY A 48 -16.74 19.06 9.29
N ASP A 49 -17.00 19.12 10.60
CA ASP A 49 -17.81 18.16 11.39
C ASP A 49 -17.34 16.69 11.26
N PRO A 50 -17.87 15.71 12.03
CA PRO A 50 -17.39 14.33 11.94
C PRO A 50 -17.55 13.76 10.52
N GLU A 51 -16.42 13.45 9.91
CA GLU A 51 -16.30 12.94 8.54
C GLU A 51 -16.21 11.41 8.59
N GLY A 52 -17.21 10.75 8.02
CA GLY A 52 -17.24 9.29 7.86
C GLY A 52 -16.81 8.86 6.48
N PHE A 53 -16.15 7.71 6.39
CA PHE A 53 -15.94 6.98 5.15
C PHE A 53 -15.80 5.50 5.45
N ASP A 54 -16.19 4.69 4.48
CA ASP A 54 -16.02 3.25 4.54
C ASP A 54 -14.81 2.85 3.70
N LEU A 55 -14.10 1.84 4.18
CA LEU A 55 -13.04 1.18 3.46
C LEU A 55 -13.42 -0.28 3.25
N THR A 56 -13.27 -0.74 2.02
CA THR A 56 -13.40 -2.15 1.67
C THR A 56 -12.04 -2.67 1.25
N LEU A 57 -11.55 -3.69 1.92
CA LEU A 57 -10.32 -4.40 1.59
C LEU A 57 -10.69 -5.80 1.10
N SER A 58 -10.21 -6.17 -0.09
CA SER A 58 -10.27 -7.56 -0.56
C SER A 58 -8.87 -8.09 -0.85
N VAL A 59 -8.67 -9.36 -0.55
CA VAL A 59 -7.42 -10.09 -0.79
C VAL A 59 -7.78 -11.37 -1.53
N GLU A 60 -7.23 -11.52 -2.71
CA GLU A 60 -7.41 -12.68 -3.58
C GLU A 60 -6.07 -13.37 -3.77
N GLY A 61 -5.99 -14.65 -3.45
CA GLY A 61 -4.88 -15.48 -3.89
C GLY A 61 -5.09 -15.84 -5.37
N THR A 62 -4.19 -15.40 -6.24
CA THR A 62 -4.07 -15.99 -7.57
C THR A 62 -3.41 -17.36 -7.40
N SER A 63 -4.22 -18.38 -7.11
CA SER A 63 -3.79 -19.78 -7.16
C SER A 63 -3.37 -20.07 -8.61
N GLY A 64 -2.06 -20.10 -8.85
CA GLY A 64 -1.50 -20.61 -10.10
C GLY A 64 -1.68 -22.11 -10.12
N ARG A 65 -2.22 -22.62 -11.23
CA ARG A 65 -1.96 -23.99 -11.68
C ARG A 65 -0.45 -24.22 -11.82
#